data_AF-A0A199W6G9-F1
#
_entry.id   AF-A0A199W6G9-F1
#
_cell.length_a   1.000
_cell.length_b   1.000
_cell.length_c   1.000
_cell.angle_alpha   90.00
_cell.angle_beta   90.00
_cell.angle_gamma   90.00
#
_symmetry.space_group_name_H-M   'P 1'
#
loop_
_entity.id
_entity.type
_entity.pdbx_description
1 polymer ?
#
loop_
_entity_poly.entity_id
_entity_poly.type
_entity_poly.pdbx_seq_one_letter_code
_entity_poly.pdbx_strand_id
1 'polypeptide(L)'
;IITDKNLNDDNIEPAPKLIAAVLQNCKGHVDHWIQPYLIVTIDRLHRTEKPYLKCLLVQVIANALYYNASLTLDTLHKLGVTTEIFNFWFELLQVDKILIHHSNCRAHDKKVCCLGLTSLLGLLAEKLPQDAFKSVFIAILALLVSYKNQATENIAIGSLHTFSCFNLIFLIKAADDEDDRVDELDQEMRIDVEDGNRKENGENDESDDDYCDDEDLQSPIDEVDPFIFFVETVQVIQASDPARFHNFMGSLDLHNRTLAVCIDQHAEERRNRDGKGDSQEQPQSGT
;
A
#
# COMPACT_ATOMS: atom_id res chain seq x y z
N ILE A 1 -14.28 1.06 24.68
CA ILE A 1 -12.83 1.14 24.91
C ILE A 1 -12.23 2.20 23.98
N ILE A 2 -12.26 2.05 22.64
CA ILE A 2 -11.71 3.07 21.73
C ILE A 2 -12.50 4.41 21.73
N THR A 3 -13.79 4.40 22.06
CA THR A 3 -14.63 5.63 22.17
C THR A 3 -14.46 6.41 23.48
N ASP A 4 -13.71 5.88 24.45
CA ASP A 4 -13.51 6.57 25.72
C ASP A 4 -12.61 7.79 25.51
N LYS A 5 -13.09 8.95 25.95
CA LYS A 5 -12.38 10.23 25.81
C LYS A 5 -11.16 10.33 26.73
N ASN A 6 -11.04 9.46 27.73
CA ASN A 6 -10.00 9.51 28.75
C ASN A 6 -8.83 8.54 28.50
N LEU A 7 -8.90 7.74 27.42
CA LEU A 7 -7.83 6.80 27.09
C LEU A 7 -6.75 7.50 26.25
N ASN A 8 -5.52 7.52 26.79
CA ASN A 8 -4.31 7.98 26.09
C ASN A 8 -4.08 7.14 24.82
N ASP A 9 -3.49 7.76 23.80
CA ASP A 9 -3.21 7.18 22.48
C ASP A 9 -2.41 5.87 22.56
N ASP A 10 -1.52 5.76 23.54
CA ASP A 10 -0.67 4.57 23.77
C ASP A 10 -1.48 3.33 24.16
N ASN A 11 -2.63 3.51 24.81
CA ASN A 11 -3.51 2.40 25.20
C ASN A 11 -4.45 1.96 24.05
N ILE A 12 -4.43 2.65 22.91
CA ILE A 12 -5.39 2.44 21.81
C ILE A 12 -4.72 1.79 20.60
N GLU A 13 -3.39 1.88 20.47
CA GLU A 13 -2.63 1.32 19.36
C GLU A 13 -2.90 -0.17 19.05
N PRO A 14 -3.08 -1.07 20.04
CA PRO A 14 -3.38 -2.47 19.74
C PRO A 14 -4.73 -2.69 19.06
N ALA A 15 -5.66 -1.73 19.20
CA ALA A 15 -7.04 -1.92 18.80
C ALA A 15 -7.24 -1.91 17.27
N PRO A 16 -6.66 -0.97 16.49
CA PRO A 16 -6.61 -1.07 15.03
C PRO A 16 -5.99 -2.36 14.51
N LYS A 17 -4.90 -2.84 15.13
CA LYS A 17 -4.22 -4.09 14.75
C LYS A 17 -5.15 -5.30 14.92
N LEU A 18 -5.85 -5.37 16.06
CA LEU A 18 -6.84 -6.42 16.32
C LEU A 18 -8.01 -6.38 15.32
N ILE A 19 -8.54 -5.19 15.02
CA ILE A 19 -9.61 -5.05 14.02
C ILE A 19 -9.13 -5.54 12.65
N ALA A 20 -7.92 -5.15 12.24
CA ALA A 20 -7.32 -5.61 10.99
C ALA A 20 -7.22 -7.14 10.94
N ALA A 21 -6.71 -7.77 12.00
CA ALA A 21 -6.59 -9.23 12.08
C ALA A 21 -7.97 -9.93 11.96
N VAL A 22 -9.02 -9.40 12.61
CA VAL A 22 -10.38 -9.94 12.47
C VAL A 22 -10.88 -9.83 11.03
N LEU A 23 -10.68 -8.68 10.38
CA LEU A 23 -11.12 -8.47 9.00
C LEU A 23 -10.37 -9.38 8.00
N GLN A 24 -9.09 -9.62 8.23
CA GLN A 24 -8.26 -10.44 7.35
C GLN A 24 -8.58 -11.94 7.48
N ASN A 25 -8.94 -12.40 8.67
CA ASN A 25 -9.14 -13.83 8.94
C ASN A 25 -10.61 -14.27 8.86
N CYS A 26 -11.58 -13.36 9.02
CA CYS A 26 -13.00 -13.70 9.12
C CYS A 26 -13.81 -13.23 7.89
N LYS A 27 -13.22 -13.28 6.68
CA LYS A 27 -13.86 -12.79 5.45
C LYS A 27 -15.24 -13.41 5.22
N GLY A 28 -16.27 -12.57 5.12
CA GLY A 28 -17.68 -12.98 4.93
C GLY A 28 -18.43 -13.40 6.21
N HIS A 29 -17.80 -13.34 7.39
CA HIS A 29 -18.41 -13.76 8.66
C HIS A 29 -18.66 -12.60 9.64
N VAL A 30 -18.09 -11.42 9.39
CA VAL A 30 -18.13 -10.26 10.30
C VAL A 30 -18.75 -9.01 9.66
N ASP A 31 -19.62 -9.17 8.66
CA ASP A 31 -20.27 -8.05 7.95
C ASP A 31 -20.95 -7.05 8.90
N HIS A 32 -21.61 -7.56 9.95
CA HIS A 32 -22.30 -6.76 10.96
C HIS A 32 -21.37 -5.92 11.83
N TRP A 33 -20.08 -6.25 11.88
CA TRP A 33 -19.06 -5.50 12.62
C TRP A 33 -18.39 -4.40 11.79
N ILE A 34 -18.55 -4.40 10.46
CA ILE A 34 -17.95 -3.38 9.58
C ILE A 34 -18.38 -1.96 10.01
N GLN A 35 -19.67 -1.74 10.23
CA GLN A 35 -20.16 -0.43 10.64
C GLN A 35 -19.65 0.00 12.03
N PRO A 36 -19.76 -0.81 13.09
CA PRO A 36 -19.16 -0.50 14.38
C PRO A 36 -17.65 -0.20 14.31
N TYR A 37 -16.89 -1.00 13.57
CA TYR A 37 -15.44 -0.79 13.42
C TYR A 37 -15.14 0.53 12.71
N LEU A 38 -15.83 0.84 11.61
CA LEU A 38 -15.63 2.11 10.89
C LEU A 38 -15.98 3.32 11.77
N ILE A 39 -17.10 3.30 12.48
CA ILE A 39 -17.50 4.41 13.38
C ILE A 39 -16.40 4.71 14.38
N VAL A 40 -15.89 3.67 15.03
CA VAL A 40 -14.89 3.78 16.08
C VAL A 40 -13.54 4.24 15.52
N THR A 41 -13.15 3.70 14.36
CA THR A 41 -11.93 4.10 13.64
C THR A 41 -11.97 5.56 13.23
N ILE A 42 -13.09 6.03 12.66
CA ILE A 42 -13.25 7.41 12.18
C ILE A 42 -13.28 8.40 13.35
N ASP A 43 -14.05 8.09 14.41
CA ASP A 43 -14.09 8.92 15.62
C ASP A 43 -12.69 9.08 16.22
N ARG A 44 -11.88 8.02 16.19
CA ARG A 44 -10.51 8.07 16.69
C ARG A 44 -9.58 8.84 15.74
N LEU A 45 -9.76 8.68 14.44
CA LEU A 45 -8.95 9.34 13.41
C LEU A 45 -9.05 10.86 13.51
N HIS A 46 -10.24 11.38 13.80
CA HIS A 46 -10.48 12.82 13.99
C HIS A 46 -9.84 13.39 15.27
N ARG A 47 -9.50 12.54 16.25
CA ARG A 47 -9.02 12.99 17.57
C ARG A 47 -7.51 12.85 17.75
N THR A 48 -6.90 11.86 17.11
CA THR A 48 -5.48 11.61 17.31
C THR A 48 -4.63 12.63 16.54
N GLU A 49 -3.56 13.10 17.16
CA GLU A 49 -2.53 13.90 16.51
C GLU A 49 -1.32 13.04 16.09
N LYS A 50 -1.22 11.80 16.61
CA LYS A 50 -0.09 10.90 16.38
C LYS A 50 -0.10 10.37 14.94
N PRO A 51 0.95 10.64 14.14
CA PRO A 51 1.04 10.18 12.75
C PRO A 51 0.94 8.66 12.60
N TYR A 52 1.61 7.91 13.49
CA TYR A 52 1.59 6.44 13.46
C TYR A 52 0.19 5.87 13.70
N LEU A 53 -0.54 6.39 14.69
CA LEU A 53 -1.91 5.94 14.97
C LEU A 53 -2.86 6.28 13.80
N LYS A 54 -2.66 7.42 13.12
CA LYS A 54 -3.39 7.76 11.89
C LYS A 54 -3.18 6.69 10.81
N CYS A 55 -1.95 6.21 10.63
CA CYS A 55 -1.65 5.13 9.68
C CYS A 55 -2.39 3.84 10.04
N LEU A 56 -2.33 3.40 11.29
CA LEU A 56 -3.03 2.20 11.75
C LEU A 56 -4.55 2.29 11.54
N LEU A 57 -5.14 3.45 11.80
CA LEU A 57 -6.57 3.69 11.60
C LEU A 57 -6.95 3.67 10.12
N VAL A 58 -6.12 4.23 9.24
CA VAL A 58 -6.33 4.13 7.79
C VAL A 58 -6.18 2.69 7.28
N GLN A 59 -5.27 1.90 7.86
CA GLN A 59 -5.17 0.46 7.54
C GLN A 59 -6.45 -0.31 7.88
N VAL A 60 -7.18 0.08 8.93
CA VAL A 60 -8.50 -0.53 9.23
C VAL A 60 -9.49 -0.26 8.09
N ILE A 61 -9.48 0.97 7.53
CA ILE A 61 -10.34 1.35 6.40
C ILE A 61 -9.93 0.56 5.14
N ALA A 62 -8.63 0.41 4.89
CA ALA A 62 -8.11 -0.39 3.79
C ALA A 62 -8.51 -1.88 3.91
N ASN A 63 -8.37 -2.47 5.09
CA ASN A 63 -8.82 -3.84 5.36
C ASN A 63 -10.33 -4.00 5.19
N ALA A 64 -11.13 -3.01 5.62
CA ALA A 64 -12.58 -3.05 5.43
C ALA A 64 -12.98 -2.99 3.94
N LEU A 65 -12.26 -2.20 3.13
CA LEU A 65 -12.45 -2.17 1.67
C LEU A 65 -12.06 -3.49 1.01
N TYR A 66 -10.94 -4.09 1.42
CA TYR A 66 -10.51 -5.40 0.91
C TYR A 66 -11.43 -6.55 1.35
N TYR A 67 -12.01 -6.44 2.55
CA TYR A 67 -13.00 -7.35 3.08
C TYR A 67 -14.29 -7.33 2.24
N ASN A 68 -14.88 -6.14 2.08
CA ASN A 68 -16.08 -5.91 1.28
C ASN A 68 -16.20 -4.42 0.89
N ALA A 69 -15.73 -4.09 -0.32
CA ALA A 69 -15.71 -2.71 -0.80
C ALA A 69 -17.10 -2.07 -0.87
N SER A 70 -18.13 -2.82 -1.30
CA SER A 70 -19.50 -2.30 -1.42
C SER A 70 -20.09 -1.93 -0.06
N LEU A 71 -20.04 -2.87 0.90
CA LEU A 71 -20.56 -2.64 2.25
C LEU A 71 -19.83 -1.50 2.96
N THR A 72 -18.51 -1.46 2.82
CA THR A 72 -17.67 -0.41 3.41
C THR A 72 -18.00 0.96 2.82
N LEU A 73 -18.07 1.07 1.49
CA LEU A 73 -18.40 2.34 0.82
C LEU A 73 -19.82 2.82 1.17
N ASP A 74 -20.81 1.92 1.17
CA ASP A 74 -22.18 2.24 1.57
C ASP A 74 -22.25 2.72 3.02
N THR A 75 -21.43 2.14 3.90
CA THR A 75 -21.35 2.55 5.30
C THR A 75 -20.71 3.94 5.43
N LEU A 76 -19.60 4.20 4.73
CA LEU A 76 -18.96 5.51 4.70
C LEU A 76 -19.90 6.59 4.16
N HIS A 77 -20.71 6.27 3.14
CA HIS A 77 -21.72 7.19 2.60
C HIS A 77 -22.81 7.50 3.64
N LYS A 78 -23.32 6.48 4.34
CA LYS A 78 -24.33 6.66 5.41
C LYS A 78 -23.80 7.50 6.58
N LEU A 79 -22.50 7.42 6.86
CA LEU A 79 -21.84 8.22 7.89
C LEU A 79 -21.53 9.66 7.43
N GLY A 80 -21.60 9.95 6.12
CA GLY A 80 -21.35 11.29 5.57
C GLY A 80 -19.87 11.70 5.50
N VAL A 81 -18.95 10.75 5.72
CA VAL A 81 -17.49 11.01 5.86
C VAL A 81 -16.66 10.53 4.66
N THR A 82 -17.30 10.07 3.58
CA THR A 82 -16.61 9.42 2.45
C THR A 82 -15.55 10.30 1.82
N THR A 83 -15.91 11.52 1.42
CA THR A 83 -14.99 12.47 0.77
C THR A 83 -13.87 12.90 1.70
N GLU A 84 -14.19 13.16 2.97
CA GLU A 84 -13.21 13.54 4.01
C GLU A 84 -12.14 12.46 4.18
N ILE A 85 -12.57 11.21 4.38
CA ILE A 85 -11.67 10.09 4.60
C ILE A 85 -10.78 9.81 3.39
N PHE A 86 -11.33 9.85 2.17
CA PHE A 86 -10.53 9.64 0.98
C PHE A 86 -9.55 10.78 0.71
N ASN A 87 -9.94 12.04 0.92
CA ASN A 87 -9.02 13.16 0.81
C ASN A 87 -7.88 13.04 1.81
N PHE A 88 -8.20 12.73 3.07
CA PHE A 88 -7.21 12.50 4.12
C PHE A 88 -6.27 11.33 3.78
N TRP A 89 -6.81 10.22 3.29
CA TRP A 89 -5.99 9.07 2.88
C TRP A 89 -5.10 9.43 1.68
N PHE A 90 -5.61 10.12 0.66
CA PHE A 90 -4.78 10.54 -0.48
C PHE A 90 -3.73 11.58 -0.09
N GLU A 91 -4.01 12.44 0.89
CA GLU A 91 -2.99 13.33 1.46
C GLU A 91 -1.88 12.53 2.15
N LEU A 92 -2.24 11.52 2.96
CA LEU A 92 -1.26 10.62 3.57
C LEU A 92 -0.44 9.81 2.56
N LEU A 93 -1.00 9.54 1.38
CA LEU A 93 -0.32 8.82 0.30
C LEU A 93 0.55 9.73 -0.58
N GLN A 94 0.15 10.99 -0.82
CA GLN A 94 0.93 11.92 -1.65
C GLN A 94 2.04 12.60 -0.88
N VAL A 95 1.85 12.81 0.41
CA VAL A 95 2.87 13.38 1.25
C VAL A 95 3.85 12.24 1.57
N ASP A 96 5.00 12.30 0.92
CA ASP A 96 6.24 11.52 1.12
C ASP A 96 6.77 11.50 2.57
N LYS A 97 5.92 11.62 3.59
CA LYS A 97 6.31 11.80 4.99
C LYS A 97 5.78 10.75 5.94
N ILE A 98 4.78 9.92 5.57
CA ILE A 98 4.18 9.00 6.56
C ILE A 98 4.07 7.56 6.06
N LEU A 99 3.30 7.29 4.99
CA LEU A 99 3.08 5.89 4.55
C LEU A 99 4.16 5.37 3.58
N ILE A 100 4.83 6.28 2.85
CA ILE A 100 5.76 5.96 1.76
C ILE A 100 7.22 5.98 2.20
N HIS A 101 7.60 6.90 3.11
CA HIS A 101 9.00 7.18 3.48
C HIS A 101 9.41 6.84 4.92
N HIS A 102 8.48 6.52 5.84
CA HIS A 102 8.95 5.90 7.07
C HIS A 102 9.41 4.49 6.72
N SER A 103 10.72 4.26 6.87
CA SER A 103 11.36 2.95 6.96
C SER A 103 10.66 1.99 7.93
N ASN A 104 9.76 2.52 8.79
CA ASN A 104 8.98 1.78 9.78
C ASN A 104 7.56 1.39 9.33
N CYS A 105 7.06 1.85 8.16
CA CYS A 105 5.83 1.27 7.59
C CYS A 105 6.18 -0.07 6.96
N ARG A 106 5.63 -1.17 7.50
CA ARG A 106 5.97 -2.52 7.06
C ARG A 106 5.52 -2.72 5.61
N ALA A 107 6.25 -3.53 4.84
CA ALA A 107 5.85 -3.88 3.47
C ALA A 107 4.41 -4.42 3.42
N HIS A 108 3.99 -5.14 4.46
CA HIS A 108 2.62 -5.60 4.66
C HIS A 108 1.58 -4.46 4.67
N ASP A 109 1.87 -3.34 5.34
CA ASP A 109 0.94 -2.21 5.47
C ASP A 109 0.67 -1.54 4.11
N LYS A 110 1.70 -1.46 3.27
CA LYS A 110 1.58 -1.00 1.87
C LYS A 110 0.75 -1.98 1.04
N LYS A 111 1.00 -3.27 1.19
CA LYS A 111 0.20 -4.33 0.54
C LYS A 111 -1.27 -4.23 0.90
N VAL A 112 -1.61 -4.06 2.18
CA VAL A 112 -3.00 -3.87 2.64
C VAL A 112 -3.65 -2.66 1.96
N CYS A 113 -2.95 -1.52 1.91
CA CYS A 113 -3.44 -0.33 1.22
C CYS A 113 -3.68 -0.57 -0.28
N CYS A 114 -2.74 -1.23 -0.98
CA CYS A 114 -2.88 -1.61 -2.39
C CYS A 114 -4.15 -2.44 -2.62
N LEU A 115 -4.34 -3.48 -1.81
CA LEU A 115 -5.45 -4.42 -1.94
C LEU A 115 -6.80 -3.73 -1.64
N GLY A 116 -6.84 -2.87 -0.63
CA GLY A 116 -8.03 -2.08 -0.29
C GLY A 116 -8.44 -1.13 -1.40
N LEU A 117 -7.50 -0.33 -1.94
CA LEU A 117 -7.79 0.61 -3.03
C LEU A 117 -8.09 -0.11 -4.35
N THR A 118 -7.44 -1.24 -4.64
CA THR A 118 -7.75 -2.05 -5.83
C THR A 118 -9.17 -2.62 -5.74
N SER A 119 -9.60 -3.08 -4.56
CA SER A 119 -10.98 -3.56 -4.34
C SER A 119 -11.99 -2.44 -4.56
N LEU A 120 -11.66 -1.23 -4.13
CA LEU A 120 -12.46 -0.04 -4.40
C LEU A 120 -12.50 0.26 -5.91
N LEU A 121 -11.36 0.23 -6.62
CA LEU A 121 -11.27 0.49 -8.06
C LEU A 121 -12.23 -0.38 -8.87
N GLY A 122 -12.32 -1.67 -8.56
CA GLY A 122 -13.27 -2.60 -9.18
C GLY A 122 -14.74 -2.16 -9.03
N LEU A 123 -15.10 -1.61 -7.87
CA LEU A 123 -16.44 -1.08 -7.61
C LEU A 123 -16.68 0.27 -8.32
N LEU A 124 -15.67 1.13 -8.38
CA LEU A 124 -15.80 2.48 -8.98
C LEU A 124 -15.94 2.45 -10.50
N ALA A 125 -15.52 1.36 -11.14
CA ALA A 125 -15.63 1.17 -12.57
C ALA A 125 -17.07 1.34 -13.09
N GLU A 126 -18.09 0.97 -12.29
CA GLU A 126 -19.49 1.01 -12.73
C GLU A 126 -20.23 2.30 -12.35
N LYS A 127 -19.76 3.05 -11.33
CA LYS A 127 -20.65 3.96 -10.57
C LYS A 127 -20.17 5.40 -10.36
N LEU A 128 -18.94 5.79 -10.72
CA LEU A 128 -18.37 7.06 -10.24
C LEU A 128 -17.81 8.05 -11.29
N PRO A 129 -17.64 9.35 -10.88
CA PRO A 129 -16.95 10.39 -11.64
C PRO A 129 -15.53 9.99 -12.04
N GLN A 130 -15.12 10.39 -13.25
CA GLN A 130 -13.81 10.04 -13.81
C GLN A 130 -12.64 10.51 -12.96
N ASP A 131 -12.77 11.64 -12.26
CA ASP A 131 -11.69 12.20 -11.45
C ASP A 131 -11.35 11.31 -10.24
N ALA A 132 -12.36 10.82 -9.52
CA ALA A 132 -12.16 9.91 -8.39
C ALA A 132 -11.53 8.59 -8.84
N PHE A 133 -11.96 8.06 -9.98
CA PHE A 133 -11.36 6.86 -10.58
C PHE A 133 -9.89 7.10 -10.92
N LYS A 134 -9.57 8.25 -11.53
CA LYS A 134 -8.19 8.64 -11.87
C LYS A 134 -7.31 8.77 -10.63
N SER A 135 -7.78 9.46 -9.59
CA SER A 135 -7.02 9.62 -8.33
C SER A 135 -6.73 8.29 -7.65
N VAL A 136 -7.74 7.40 -7.55
CA VAL A 136 -7.56 6.05 -6.99
C VAL A 136 -6.57 5.25 -7.81
N PHE A 137 -6.70 5.27 -9.14
CA PHE A 137 -5.82 4.52 -10.04
C PHE A 137 -4.36 4.96 -9.87
N ILE A 138 -4.09 6.27 -9.90
CA ILE A 138 -2.73 6.83 -9.72
C ILE A 138 -2.18 6.47 -8.33
N ALA A 139 -2.99 6.57 -7.28
CA ALA A 139 -2.58 6.21 -5.92
C ALA A 139 -2.17 4.73 -5.82
N ILE A 140 -2.89 3.82 -6.50
CA ILE A 140 -2.52 2.40 -6.54
C ILE A 140 -1.19 2.20 -7.27
N LEU A 141 -0.97 2.87 -8.42
CA LEU A 141 0.30 2.77 -9.15
C LEU A 141 1.48 3.20 -8.27
N ALA A 142 1.35 4.34 -7.57
CA ALA A 142 2.38 4.84 -6.66
C ALA A 142 2.67 3.88 -5.49
N LEU A 143 1.62 3.32 -4.89
CA LEU A 143 1.75 2.33 -3.82
C LEU A 143 2.44 1.03 -4.28
N LEU A 144 2.11 0.54 -5.48
CA LEU A 144 2.74 -0.66 -6.05
C LEU A 144 4.23 -0.44 -6.35
N VAL A 145 4.60 0.73 -6.85
CA VAL A 145 6.01 1.12 -7.02
C VAL A 145 6.72 1.14 -5.66
N SER A 146 6.13 1.81 -4.66
CA SER A 146 6.71 1.89 -3.31
C SER A 146 6.85 0.51 -2.65
N TYR A 147 5.86 -0.36 -2.82
CA TYR A 147 5.90 -1.74 -2.32
C TYR A 147 7.02 -2.56 -2.99
N LYS A 148 7.19 -2.42 -4.32
CA LYS A 148 8.29 -3.08 -5.05
C LYS A 148 9.66 -2.64 -4.55
N ASN A 149 9.87 -1.32 -4.39
CA ASN A 149 11.15 -0.77 -4.00
C ASN A 149 11.56 -1.29 -2.61
N GLN A 150 10.66 -1.24 -1.64
CA GLN A 150 10.91 -1.76 -0.29
C GLN A 150 11.13 -3.28 -0.28
N ALA A 151 10.38 -4.04 -1.07
CA ALA A 151 10.59 -5.49 -1.21
C ALA A 151 11.95 -5.82 -1.86
N THR A 152 12.47 -4.96 -2.73
CA THR A 152 13.75 -5.14 -3.41
C THR A 152 14.93 -4.67 -2.56
N GLU A 153 14.78 -3.61 -1.77
CA GLU A 153 15.77 -3.15 -0.79
C GLU A 153 16.08 -4.23 0.26
N ASN A 154 15.07 -4.98 0.72
CA ASN A 154 15.25 -6.15 1.59
C ASN A 154 16.06 -7.29 0.93
N ILE A 155 16.16 -7.31 -0.40
CA ILE A 155 16.87 -8.33 -1.19
C ILE A 155 18.23 -7.78 -1.69
N ALA A 156 18.45 -6.47 -1.65
CA ALA A 156 19.60 -5.76 -2.23
C ALA A 156 20.92 -5.89 -1.45
N ILE A 157 21.09 -6.96 -0.66
CA ILE A 157 22.43 -7.48 -0.33
C ILE A 157 22.97 -8.37 -1.48
N GLY A 158 22.15 -8.72 -2.49
CA GLY A 158 22.53 -9.78 -3.44
C GLY A 158 22.15 -9.66 -4.92
N SER A 159 21.62 -8.55 -5.45
CA SER A 159 21.38 -8.52 -6.92
C SER A 159 21.34 -7.13 -7.55
N LEU A 160 22.48 -6.74 -8.13
CA LEU A 160 22.61 -5.59 -9.02
C LEU A 160 22.42 -6.04 -10.48
N HIS A 161 21.24 -6.47 -10.91
CA HIS A 161 20.94 -6.56 -12.36
C HIS A 161 19.47 -6.86 -12.69
N THR A 162 18.65 -5.82 -12.90
CA THR A 162 17.63 -5.87 -13.96
C THR A 162 17.41 -4.46 -14.48
N PHE A 163 17.73 -4.23 -15.75
CA PHE A 163 17.21 -3.10 -16.54
C PHE A 163 15.68 -3.29 -16.69
N SER A 164 14.94 -3.10 -15.61
CA SER A 164 13.48 -3.15 -15.57
C SER A 164 12.92 -1.84 -16.15
N CYS A 165 11.73 -1.90 -16.73
CA CYS A 165 11.03 -0.72 -17.23
C CYS A 165 10.79 0.36 -16.15
N PHE A 166 10.89 -0.01 -14.85
CA PHE A 166 10.94 0.93 -13.71
C PHE A 166 12.17 1.86 -13.72
N ASN A 167 13.29 1.47 -14.33
CA ASN A 167 14.44 2.36 -14.54
C ASN A 167 14.15 3.43 -15.60
N LEU A 168 13.35 3.10 -16.62
CA LEU A 168 12.90 4.07 -17.62
C LEU A 168 12.04 5.17 -16.98
N ILE A 169 11.28 4.83 -15.94
CA ILE A 169 10.45 5.77 -15.18
C ILE A 169 11.31 6.78 -14.41
N PHE A 170 12.43 6.35 -13.82
CA PHE A 170 13.39 7.27 -13.19
C PHE A 170 13.96 8.26 -14.23
N LEU A 171 14.30 7.77 -15.42
CA LEU A 171 14.73 8.62 -16.54
C LEU A 171 13.64 9.59 -17.02
N ILE A 172 12.38 9.15 -17.11
CA ILE A 172 11.26 10.02 -17.51
C ILE A 172 11.05 11.13 -16.49
N LYS A 173 11.14 10.83 -15.19
CA LYS A 173 11.00 11.83 -14.13
C LYS A 173 12.17 12.83 -14.15
N ALA A 174 13.40 12.35 -14.30
CA ALA A 174 14.57 13.21 -14.45
C ALA A 174 14.49 14.11 -15.69
N ALA A 175 13.92 13.61 -16.80
CA ALA A 175 13.72 14.40 -18.02
C ALA A 175 12.59 15.45 -17.93
N ASP A 176 11.64 15.29 -17.00
CA ASP A 176 10.55 16.24 -16.75
C ASP A 176 10.99 17.35 -15.76
N ASP A 177 11.98 17.06 -14.91
CA ASP A 177 12.61 18.01 -13.98
C ASP A 177 13.78 18.81 -14.63
N GLU A 178 14.06 18.64 -15.92
CA GLU A 178 15.12 19.35 -16.70
C GLU A 178 14.78 20.83 -17.03
N ASP A 179 14.08 21.56 -16.16
CA ASP A 179 14.08 23.03 -16.17
C ASP A 179 14.73 23.64 -14.91
N ASP A 180 15.24 22.83 -13.97
CA ASP A 180 16.06 23.34 -12.87
C ASP A 180 17.11 22.32 -12.38
N ARG A 181 18.37 22.61 -12.75
CA ARG A 181 19.66 22.11 -12.22
C ARG A 181 20.36 21.02 -13.03
N VAL A 182 21.21 21.51 -13.93
CA VAL A 182 22.52 20.90 -14.22
C VAL A 182 23.39 20.98 -12.95
N ASP A 183 24.16 19.92 -12.71
CA ASP A 183 25.14 19.70 -11.63
C ASP A 183 24.65 18.92 -10.40
N GLU A 184 24.56 17.59 -10.54
CA GLU A 184 25.06 16.63 -9.52
C GLU A 184 25.08 15.20 -10.11
N LEU A 185 25.91 14.99 -11.13
CA LEU A 185 26.37 13.66 -11.53
C LEU A 185 27.90 13.62 -11.40
N ASP A 186 28.38 13.67 -10.16
CA ASP A 186 29.73 13.20 -9.80
C ASP A 186 29.88 13.13 -8.27
N GLN A 187 29.32 12.07 -7.66
CA GLN A 187 29.76 11.66 -6.33
C GLN A 187 29.65 10.13 -6.15
N GLU A 188 30.29 9.40 -7.06
CA GLU A 188 30.70 8.02 -6.78
C GLU A 188 31.87 8.00 -5.78
N MET A 189 31.78 7.09 -4.81
CA MET A 189 32.83 6.57 -3.93
C MET A 189 33.68 7.59 -3.16
N ARG A 190 33.25 7.90 -1.93
CA ARG A 190 34.18 8.10 -0.80
C ARG A 190 33.79 7.19 0.35
N ILE A 191 34.55 6.11 0.47
CA ILE A 191 34.62 5.30 1.68
C ILE A 191 35.52 6.07 2.64
N ASP A 192 34.95 6.80 3.59
CA ASP A 192 35.69 7.30 4.74
C ASP A 192 35.49 6.34 5.91
N VAL A 193 36.52 5.51 6.13
CA VAL A 193 36.71 4.79 7.39
C VAL A 193 37.41 5.78 8.33
N GLU A 194 36.69 6.34 9.30
CA GLU A 194 37.34 6.95 10.46
C GLU A 194 36.58 6.69 11.76
N ASP A 195 37.38 6.21 12.70
CA ASP A 195 37.09 5.67 14.02
C ASP A 195 37.00 6.78 15.08
N GLY A 196 36.22 6.53 16.14
CA GLY A 196 36.55 7.02 17.47
C GLY A 196 35.95 8.35 17.96
N ASN A 197 34.88 8.20 18.75
CA ASN A 197 34.71 8.82 20.08
C ASN A 197 34.14 10.26 20.15
N ARG A 198 32.93 10.43 20.73
CA ARG A 198 32.72 11.04 22.07
C ARG A 198 31.26 11.55 22.33
N LYS A 199 30.60 10.86 23.27
CA LYS A 199 29.75 11.32 24.40
C LYS A 199 28.41 12.04 24.19
N GLU A 200 27.39 11.36 24.72
CA GLU A 200 26.40 11.80 25.72
C GLU A 200 25.81 13.22 25.55
N ASN A 201 24.60 13.27 25.01
CA ASN A 201 23.53 14.07 25.58
C ASN A 201 22.28 13.18 25.65
N GLY A 202 21.87 12.86 26.87
CA GLY A 202 20.67 12.10 27.15
C GLY A 202 19.43 12.97 27.01
N GLU A 203 18.58 12.62 26.07
CA GLU A 203 17.13 12.68 26.25
C GLU A 203 16.64 11.25 26.00
N ASN A 204 16.27 10.59 27.11
CA ASN A 204 15.68 9.26 27.10
C ASN A 204 14.30 9.35 26.43
N ASP A 205 14.24 9.04 25.15
CA ASP A 205 13.07 8.38 24.56
C ASP A 205 13.47 6.92 24.35
N GLU A 206 13.59 6.19 25.46
CA GLU A 206 13.51 4.74 25.45
C GLU A 206 12.06 4.37 25.15
N SER A 207 11.64 4.55 23.89
CA SER A 207 10.54 3.77 23.33
C SER A 207 11.10 2.36 23.20
N ASP A 208 10.91 1.59 24.27
CA ASP A 208 11.16 0.15 24.38
C ASP A 208 10.16 -0.59 23.46
N ASP A 209 10.17 -0.24 22.17
CA ASP A 209 9.40 -0.84 21.09
C ASP A 209 10.10 -2.11 20.57
N ASP A 210 10.75 -2.85 21.47
CA ASP A 210 11.28 -4.19 21.21
C ASP A 210 10.18 -5.26 21.41
N TYR A 211 8.90 -4.86 21.29
CA TYR A 211 7.87 -5.77 20.80
C TYR A 211 8.03 -5.89 19.28
N CYS A 212 9.09 -6.57 18.86
CA CYS A 212 9.07 -7.30 17.60
C CYS A 212 7.90 -8.29 17.68
N ASP A 213 6.74 -7.83 17.21
CA ASP A 213 5.53 -8.59 16.88
C ASP A 213 5.86 -9.55 15.71
N ASP A 214 6.88 -10.39 15.93
CA ASP A 214 7.23 -11.58 15.15
C ASP A 214 6.38 -12.76 15.65
N GLU A 215 5.06 -12.54 15.77
CA GLU A 215 4.16 -13.67 15.59
C GLU A 215 3.87 -13.76 14.10
N ASP A 216 4.52 -14.73 13.46
CA ASP A 216 4.27 -15.24 12.11
C ASP A 216 2.82 -15.75 11.98
N LEU A 217 1.84 -14.89 12.21
CA LEU A 217 0.43 -15.16 12.01
C LEU A 217 0.15 -15.03 10.52
N GLN A 218 0.37 -16.13 9.81
CA GLN A 218 -0.01 -16.25 8.42
C GLN A 218 -1.52 -16.02 8.29
N SER A 219 -1.87 -14.97 7.58
CA SER A 219 -3.24 -14.57 7.30
C SER A 219 -3.57 -14.86 5.84
N PRO A 220 -4.84 -15.08 5.47
CA PRO A 220 -5.21 -15.34 4.07
C PRO A 220 -4.81 -14.21 3.10
N ILE A 221 -4.60 -12.99 3.61
CA ILE A 221 -4.14 -11.87 2.81
C ILE A 221 -2.66 -12.00 2.42
N ASP A 222 -1.85 -12.77 3.15
CA ASP A 222 -0.41 -12.94 2.88
C ASP A 222 -0.14 -13.69 1.58
N GLU A 223 -1.03 -14.59 1.18
CA GLU A 223 -0.94 -15.34 -0.09
C GLU A 223 -1.29 -14.48 -1.32
N VAL A 224 -1.93 -13.34 -1.12
CA VAL A 224 -2.43 -12.51 -2.22
C VAL A 224 -1.34 -11.60 -2.74
N ASP A 225 -1.00 -11.75 -4.02
CA ASP A 225 -0.04 -10.88 -4.67
C ASP A 225 -0.70 -9.54 -5.10
N PRO A 226 -0.22 -8.38 -4.63
CA PRO A 226 -0.88 -7.10 -4.91
C PRO A 226 -0.74 -6.67 -6.38
N PHE A 227 0.30 -7.08 -7.10
CA PHE A 227 0.45 -6.76 -8.53
C PHE A 227 -0.52 -7.59 -9.36
N ILE A 228 -0.59 -8.89 -9.09
CA ILE A 228 -1.52 -9.79 -9.78
C ILE A 228 -2.96 -9.37 -9.52
N PHE A 229 -3.32 -9.09 -8.26
CA PHE A 229 -4.66 -8.65 -7.87
C PHE A 229 -5.07 -7.35 -8.59
N PHE A 230 -4.14 -6.39 -8.69
CA PHE A 230 -4.38 -5.14 -9.44
C PHE A 230 -4.62 -5.41 -10.93
N VAL A 231 -3.74 -6.16 -11.58
CA VAL A 231 -3.85 -6.45 -13.02
C VAL A 231 -5.14 -7.20 -13.35
N GLU A 232 -5.52 -8.20 -12.55
CA GLU A 232 -6.79 -8.92 -12.73
C GLU A 232 -7.99 -8.00 -12.61
N THR A 233 -7.98 -7.12 -11.62
CA THR A 233 -9.05 -6.14 -11.43
C THR A 233 -9.15 -5.21 -12.63
N VAL A 234 -8.01 -4.69 -13.12
CA VAL A 234 -7.96 -3.82 -14.31
C VAL A 234 -8.44 -4.56 -15.57
N GLN A 235 -8.08 -5.83 -15.74
CA GLN A 235 -8.54 -6.66 -16.85
C GLN A 235 -10.06 -6.86 -16.84
N VAL A 236 -10.66 -7.08 -15.66
CA VAL A 236 -12.12 -7.15 -15.50
C VAL A 236 -12.80 -5.82 -15.89
N ILE A 237 -12.22 -4.70 -15.44
CA ILE A 237 -12.73 -3.36 -15.78
C ILE A 237 -12.65 -3.12 -17.30
N GLN A 238 -11.51 -3.44 -17.91
CA GLN A 238 -11.29 -3.29 -19.34
C GLN A 238 -12.22 -4.20 -20.16
N ALA A 239 -12.46 -5.43 -19.73
CA ALA A 239 -13.37 -6.35 -20.39
C ALA A 239 -14.84 -5.88 -20.30
N SER A 240 -15.20 -5.20 -19.21
CA SER A 240 -16.56 -4.69 -18.99
C SER A 240 -16.88 -3.48 -19.88
N ASP A 241 -15.93 -2.55 -20.06
CA ASP A 241 -16.06 -1.41 -20.97
C ASP A 241 -14.70 -1.01 -21.60
N PRO A 242 -14.34 -1.62 -22.74
CA PRO A 242 -13.05 -1.39 -23.38
C PRO A 242 -12.87 0.06 -23.86
N ALA A 243 -13.94 0.69 -24.34
CA ALA A 243 -13.88 2.03 -24.91
C ALA A 243 -13.66 3.09 -23.82
N ARG A 244 -14.38 2.97 -22.70
CA ARG A 244 -14.19 3.86 -21.56
C ARG A 244 -12.80 3.69 -20.94
N PHE A 245 -12.33 2.46 -20.78
CA PHE A 245 -11.00 2.22 -20.23
C PHE A 245 -9.89 2.74 -21.17
N HIS A 246 -10.02 2.55 -22.48
CA HIS A 246 -9.08 3.13 -23.45
C HIS A 246 -9.02 4.66 -23.37
N ASN A 247 -10.18 5.33 -23.30
CA ASN A 247 -10.24 6.79 -23.15
C ASN A 247 -9.64 7.25 -21.81
N PHE A 248 -9.90 6.51 -20.73
CA PHE A 248 -9.29 6.75 -19.44
C PHE A 248 -7.76 6.66 -19.51
N MET A 249 -7.22 5.59 -20.08
CA MET A 249 -5.77 5.42 -20.25
C MET A 249 -5.17 6.54 -21.11
N GLY A 250 -5.90 7.05 -22.10
CA GLY A 250 -5.48 8.21 -22.90
C GLY A 250 -5.50 9.56 -22.14
N SER A 251 -6.26 9.66 -21.04
CA SER A 251 -6.34 10.87 -20.19
C SER A 251 -5.26 10.96 -19.11
N LEU A 252 -4.50 9.89 -18.93
CA LEU A 252 -3.34 9.83 -18.04
C LEU A 252 -2.11 10.43 -18.76
N ASP A 253 -1.22 11.03 -17.99
CA ASP A 253 0.07 11.50 -18.49
C ASP A 253 0.97 10.32 -18.92
N LEU A 254 2.08 10.64 -19.60
CA LEU A 254 3.01 9.63 -20.09
C LEU A 254 3.60 8.80 -18.93
N HIS A 255 3.87 9.44 -17.79
CA HIS A 255 4.43 8.79 -16.60
C HIS A 255 3.52 7.69 -16.07
N ASN A 256 2.27 8.02 -15.73
CA ASN A 256 1.30 7.08 -15.15
C ASN A 256 0.91 5.97 -16.14
N ARG A 257 0.85 6.28 -17.44
CA ARG A 257 0.65 5.24 -18.47
C ARG A 257 1.81 4.25 -18.53
N THR A 258 3.04 4.75 -18.43
CA THR A 258 4.24 3.91 -18.42
C THR A 258 4.31 3.06 -17.15
N LEU A 259 3.98 3.64 -15.98
CA LEU A 259 3.83 2.92 -14.72
C LEU A 259 2.86 1.74 -14.85
N ALA A 260 1.69 1.96 -15.46
CA ALA A 260 0.68 0.91 -15.63
C ALA A 260 1.20 -0.26 -16.49
N VAL A 261 1.87 0.02 -17.61
CA VAL A 261 2.48 -1.01 -18.46
C VAL A 261 3.58 -1.77 -17.70
N CYS A 262 4.37 -1.05 -16.89
CA CYS A 262 5.42 -1.65 -16.09
C CYS A 262 4.91 -2.60 -15.00
N ILE A 263 3.85 -2.21 -14.33
CA ILE A 263 3.18 -3.02 -13.33
C ILE A 263 2.58 -4.27 -13.97
N ASP A 264 1.99 -4.15 -15.16
CA ASP A 264 1.45 -5.27 -15.93
C ASP A 264 2.53 -6.31 -16.26
N GLN A 265 3.65 -5.88 -16.85
CA GLN A 265 4.81 -6.74 -17.13
C GLN A 265 5.35 -7.40 -15.85
N HIS A 266 5.45 -6.65 -14.76
CA HIS A 266 5.94 -7.18 -13.50
C HIS A 266 5.00 -8.23 -12.89
N ALA A 267 3.68 -8.05 -13.02
CA ALA A 267 2.70 -9.04 -12.59
C ALA A 267 2.81 -10.33 -13.40
N GLU A 268 3.04 -10.25 -14.71
CA GLU A 268 3.28 -11.43 -15.57
C GLU A 268 4.56 -12.19 -15.15
N GLU A 269 5.65 -11.48 -14.85
CA GLU A 269 6.88 -12.09 -14.31
C GLU A 269 6.65 -12.82 -12.98
N ARG A 270 5.75 -12.30 -12.13
CA ARG A 270 5.39 -12.93 -10.85
C ARG A 270 4.54 -14.19 -11.06
N ARG A 271 3.50 -14.13 -11.89
CA ARG A 271 2.69 -15.29 -12.30
C ARG A 271 3.54 -16.45 -12.84
N ASN A 272 4.51 -16.13 -13.68
CA ASN A 272 5.40 -17.13 -14.30
C ASN A 272 6.39 -17.76 -13.31
N ARG A 273 6.70 -17.08 -12.19
CA ARG A 273 7.52 -17.65 -11.11
C ARG A 273 6.70 -18.59 -10.25
N ASP A 274 5.50 -18.18 -9.88
CA ASP A 274 4.61 -18.96 -9.03
C ASP A 274 4.17 -20.26 -9.73
N GLY A 275 3.84 -20.20 -11.03
CA GLY A 275 3.48 -21.38 -11.83
C GLY A 275 4.63 -22.37 -12.10
N LYS A 276 5.89 -21.99 -11.90
CA LYS A 276 7.05 -22.90 -12.01
C LYS A 276 7.29 -23.72 -10.74
N GLY A 277 6.82 -23.25 -9.57
CA GLY A 277 6.91 -23.99 -8.30
C GLY A 277 6.07 -25.27 -8.31
N ASP A 278 4.84 -25.20 -8.81
CA ASP A 278 3.89 -26.33 -8.84
C ASP A 278 4.27 -27.46 -9.82
N SER A 279 5.16 -27.20 -10.78
CA SER A 279 5.57 -28.21 -11.78
C SER A 279 6.71 -29.13 -11.32
N GLN A 280 7.28 -28.92 -10.13
CA GLN A 280 8.39 -29.73 -9.59
C GLN A 280 7.98 -30.74 -8.50
N GLU A 281 6.74 -30.70 -8.00
CA GLU A 281 6.20 -31.70 -7.07
C GLU A 281 5.26 -32.69 -7.77
N GLN A 282 5.77 -33.47 -8.72
CA GLN A 282 5.18 -34.78 -9.01
C GLN A 282 6.06 -35.85 -8.37
N PRO A 283 5.53 -36.69 -7.44
CA PRO A 283 6.32 -37.74 -6.83
C PRO A 283 6.69 -38.74 -7.91
N GLN A 284 7.98 -39.04 -8.05
CA GLN A 284 8.43 -40.20 -8.80
C GLN A 284 7.85 -41.46 -8.14
N SER A 285 6.67 -41.86 -8.60
CA SER A 285 6.17 -43.21 -8.42
C SER A 285 6.88 -44.12 -9.42
N GLY A 286 7.65 -45.08 -8.92
CA GLY A 286 8.27 -46.15 -9.69
C GLY A 286 9.62 -46.50 -9.09
N THR A 287 9.93 -47.74 -8.72
CA THR A 287 9.28 -49.03 -9.00
C THR A 287 9.81 -50.03 -7.98
#